data_AF-X0S369-F1
#
_entry.id   AF-X0S369-F1
#
_cell.length_a   1.000
_cell.length_b   1.000
_cell.length_c   1.000
_cell.angle_alpha   90.00
_cell.angle_beta   90.00
_cell.angle_gamma   90.00
#
_symmetry.space_group_name_H-M   'P 1'
#
loop_
_entity.id
_entity.type
_entity.pdbx_description
1 polymer ?
#
loop_
_entity_poly.entity_id
_entity_poly.type
_entity_poly.pdbx_seq_one_letter_code
_entity_poly.pdbx_strand_id
1 'polypeptide(L)'
;SSHHGIHANTANNVMLYNLSIEDFEVAGIALNGTTTGILSNIYIKNNKQDIKVLSTYSQARFIRSFLDLVLLHDPQATLDVLGNTKSIIDIRNKLNQDLNNTFAAFSAGTDLPVKYFINVNDGYDGNVYGMVLNVNGPAVGAYLTKAALDEMIDPGNTDIYLENIHISNIASHPVEIIGIKNPSGDEGSYGKKMQAGPIGDILQIIQKFVNPHGKYIGTSLSNSQIIISKSSIPNKGTTSIT
;
A
#
# COMPACT_ATOMS: atom_id res chain seq x y z
N SER A 1 -0.50 14.85 3.53
CA SER A 1 -1.31 15.14 2.34
C SER A 1 -2.49 14.16 2.33
N SER A 2 -3.53 14.40 1.54
CA SER A 2 -4.60 13.43 1.34
C SER A 2 -4.16 12.37 0.32
N HIS A 3 -4.48 11.11 0.61
CA HIS A 3 -4.21 10.01 -0.32
C HIS A 3 -4.94 10.23 -1.67
N HIS A 4 -6.16 10.76 -1.60
CA HIS A 4 -6.93 11.23 -2.76
C HIS A 4 -7.48 12.63 -2.51
N GLY A 5 -7.77 13.39 -3.56
CA GLY A 5 -8.58 14.62 -3.44
C GLY A 5 -10.03 14.28 -3.12
N ILE A 6 -10.67 13.49 -3.98
CA ILE A 6 -12.00 12.90 -3.75
C ILE A 6 -11.91 11.39 -3.98
N HIS A 7 -12.43 10.60 -3.05
CA HIS A 7 -12.54 9.15 -3.20
C HIS A 7 -13.93 8.69 -2.80
N ALA A 8 -14.59 7.95 -3.69
CA ALA A 8 -15.87 7.32 -3.40
C ALA A 8 -15.90 5.89 -3.93
N ASN A 9 -16.54 5.00 -3.18
CA ASN A 9 -16.86 3.64 -3.60
C ASN A 9 -18.38 3.51 -3.63
N THR A 10 -18.94 2.88 -4.68
CA THR A 10 -20.38 2.58 -4.79
C THR A 10 -21.30 3.80 -4.62
N ALA A 11 -20.84 5.00 -4.99
CA ALA A 11 -21.64 6.22 -4.82
C ALA A 11 -22.63 6.38 -5.99
N ASN A 12 -23.87 6.76 -5.71
CA ASN A 12 -24.91 6.95 -6.73
C ASN A 12 -25.34 8.42 -6.78
N ASN A 13 -25.63 8.94 -7.98
CA ASN A 13 -26.09 10.31 -8.23
C ASN A 13 -25.08 11.36 -7.73
N VAL A 14 -23.85 11.26 -8.22
CA VAL A 14 -22.75 12.13 -7.81
C VAL A 14 -22.67 13.35 -8.73
N MET A 15 -22.64 14.55 -8.17
CA MET A 15 -22.29 15.76 -8.90
C MET A 15 -21.03 16.37 -8.31
N LEU A 16 -19.97 16.47 -9.12
CA LEU A 16 -18.76 17.21 -8.80
C LEU A 16 -18.66 18.39 -9.76
N TYR A 17 -18.74 19.61 -9.23
CA TYR A 17 -18.81 20.81 -10.05
C TYR A 17 -17.89 21.90 -9.52
N ASN A 18 -17.17 22.56 -10.42
CA ASN A 18 -16.35 23.73 -10.13
C ASN A 18 -15.31 23.47 -9.03
N LEU A 19 -14.46 22.46 -9.24
CA LEU A 19 -13.46 22.02 -8.28
C LEU A 19 -12.04 22.32 -8.77
N SER A 20 -11.16 22.71 -7.84
CA SER A 20 -9.71 22.72 -8.04
C SER A 20 -9.08 21.78 -7.01
N ILE A 21 -8.33 20.79 -7.47
CA ILE A 21 -7.72 19.74 -6.66
C ILE A 21 -6.22 19.74 -6.91
N GLU A 22 -5.45 19.88 -5.83
CA GLU A 22 -3.99 19.91 -5.85
C GLU A 22 -3.39 19.18 -4.63
N ASP A 23 -2.09 18.91 -4.67
CA ASP A 23 -1.30 18.32 -3.59
C ASP A 23 -1.80 16.94 -3.08
N PHE A 24 -2.45 16.15 -3.94
CA PHE A 24 -2.88 14.77 -3.66
C PHE A 24 -1.75 13.74 -3.90
N GLU A 25 -1.76 12.60 -3.20
CA GLU A 25 -0.71 11.57 -3.36
C GLU A 25 -1.01 10.55 -4.46
N VAL A 26 -2.25 10.06 -4.59
CA VAL A 26 -2.60 8.95 -5.51
C VAL A 26 -3.58 9.35 -6.59
N ALA A 27 -4.72 9.95 -6.24
CA ALA A 27 -5.64 10.42 -7.27
C ALA A 27 -6.27 11.76 -6.92
N GLY A 28 -6.39 12.64 -7.91
CA GLY A 28 -7.19 13.85 -7.75
C GLY A 28 -8.66 13.47 -7.47
N ILE A 29 -9.21 12.59 -8.31
CA ILE A 29 -10.53 11.99 -8.12
C ILE A 29 -10.44 10.49 -8.37
N ALA A 30 -10.97 9.67 -7.46
CA ALA A 30 -11.17 8.25 -7.62
C ALA A 30 -12.63 7.88 -7.35
N LEU A 31 -13.35 7.44 -8.38
CA LEU A 31 -14.72 6.95 -8.28
C LEU A 31 -14.72 5.48 -8.69
N ASN A 32 -14.91 4.58 -7.73
CA ASN A 32 -14.94 3.14 -7.96
C ASN A 32 -16.38 2.66 -7.84
N GLY A 33 -16.96 2.20 -8.95
CA GLY A 33 -18.32 1.67 -8.99
C GLY A 33 -19.41 2.72 -8.82
N THR A 34 -19.14 3.98 -9.13
CA THR A 34 -20.17 5.04 -9.08
C THR A 34 -21.26 4.82 -10.13
N THR A 35 -22.53 5.04 -9.80
CA THR A 35 -23.63 4.97 -10.77
C THR A 35 -24.24 6.35 -10.94
N THR A 36 -24.33 6.83 -12.18
CA THR A 36 -24.80 8.18 -12.51
C THR A 36 -23.94 9.30 -11.91
N GLY A 37 -23.14 9.95 -12.75
CA GLY A 37 -22.23 11.00 -12.31
C GLY A 37 -22.19 12.18 -13.27
N ILE A 38 -22.15 13.40 -12.75
CA ILE A 38 -21.84 14.61 -13.52
C ILE A 38 -20.58 15.24 -12.92
N LEU A 39 -19.50 15.24 -13.68
CA LEU A 39 -18.25 15.90 -13.33
C LEU A 39 -18.06 17.03 -14.33
N SER A 40 -18.16 18.28 -13.88
CA SER A 40 -18.05 19.44 -14.77
C SER A 40 -17.20 20.56 -14.17
N ASN A 41 -16.39 21.21 -15.01
CA ASN A 41 -15.51 22.32 -14.63
C ASN A 41 -14.54 21.93 -13.50
N ILE A 42 -13.72 20.90 -13.72
CA ILE A 42 -12.79 20.38 -12.72
C ILE A 42 -11.35 20.60 -13.18
N TYR A 43 -10.52 21.11 -12.27
CA TYR A 43 -9.10 21.33 -12.45
C TYR A 43 -8.32 20.44 -11.47
N ILE A 44 -7.54 19.50 -11.98
CA ILE A 44 -6.70 18.60 -11.20
C ILE A 44 -5.24 18.89 -11.57
N LYS A 45 -4.46 19.36 -10.60
CA LYS A 45 -3.11 19.87 -10.85
C LYS A 45 -2.15 19.37 -9.79
N ASN A 46 -0.88 19.22 -10.14
CA ASN A 46 0.22 19.11 -9.18
C ASN A 46 -0.03 18.07 -8.07
N ASN A 47 0.10 16.78 -8.38
CA ASN A 47 0.14 15.80 -7.30
C ASN A 47 1.35 16.07 -6.38
N LYS A 48 1.33 15.57 -5.15
CA LYS A 48 2.42 15.78 -4.19
C LYS A 48 3.72 15.15 -4.72
N GLN A 49 4.70 15.99 -5.00
CA GLN A 49 6.02 15.56 -5.51
C GLN A 49 7.12 15.53 -4.45
N ASP A 50 6.85 16.06 -3.25
CA ASP A 50 7.79 16.03 -2.13
C ASP A 50 7.35 15.02 -1.07
N ILE A 51 7.54 13.74 -1.38
CA ILE A 51 7.18 12.61 -0.51
C ILE A 51 8.47 11.96 -0.02
N LYS A 52 8.86 12.24 1.23
CA LYS A 52 10.13 11.73 1.81
C LYS A 52 10.04 10.32 2.38
N VAL A 53 8.82 9.83 2.65
CA VAL A 53 8.57 8.56 3.34
C VAL A 53 7.80 7.61 2.43
N LEU A 54 8.32 6.40 2.25
CA LEU A 54 7.71 5.34 1.43
C LEU A 54 6.48 4.70 2.10
N SER A 55 5.67 4.03 1.28
CA SER A 55 4.49 3.25 1.70
C SER A 55 4.81 2.18 2.77
N THR A 56 6.05 1.69 2.83
CA THR A 56 6.55 0.78 3.87
C THR A 56 6.35 1.31 5.29
N TYR A 57 6.35 2.63 5.49
CA TYR A 57 6.03 3.23 6.79
C TYR A 57 4.57 3.00 7.20
N SER A 58 3.62 3.19 6.28
CA SER A 58 2.21 2.86 6.51
C SER A 58 2.02 1.37 6.75
N GLN A 59 2.74 0.52 6.01
CA GLN A 59 2.72 -0.92 6.22
C GLN A 59 3.15 -1.30 7.65
N ALA A 60 4.28 -0.74 8.10
CA ALA A 60 4.78 -0.90 9.46
C ALA A 60 3.83 -0.39 10.54
N ARG A 61 3.01 0.64 10.25
CA ARG A 61 1.99 1.09 11.21
C ARG A 61 0.84 0.09 11.33
N PHE A 62 0.32 -0.40 10.21
CA PHE A 62 -0.86 -1.28 10.21
C PHE A 62 -0.55 -2.68 10.74
N ILE A 63 0.66 -3.20 10.52
CA ILE A 63 1.04 -4.53 11.00
C ILE A 63 1.06 -4.66 12.53
N ARG A 64 1.10 -3.53 13.27
CA ARG A 64 1.18 -3.53 14.74
C ARG A 64 0.03 -4.25 15.42
N SER A 65 -1.19 -4.13 14.91
CA SER A 65 -2.36 -4.83 15.48
C SER A 65 -2.21 -6.35 15.37
N PHE A 66 -1.63 -6.84 14.28
CA PHE A 66 -1.33 -8.26 14.11
C PHE A 66 -0.22 -8.73 15.05
N LEU A 67 0.81 -7.91 15.31
CA LEU A 67 1.82 -8.22 16.33
C LEU A 67 1.22 -8.28 17.73
N ASP A 68 0.28 -7.39 18.05
CA ASP A 68 -0.45 -7.43 19.33
C ASP A 68 -1.28 -8.72 19.45
N LEU A 69 -1.89 -9.20 18.35
CA LEU A 69 -2.57 -10.50 18.31
C LEU A 69 -1.61 -11.67 18.50
N VAL A 70 -0.43 -11.66 17.85
CA VAL A 70 0.60 -12.70 18.07
C VAL A 70 1.02 -12.69 19.54
N LEU A 71 1.30 -11.53 20.12
CA LEU A 71 1.71 -11.42 21.51
C LEU A 71 0.64 -11.94 22.49
N LEU A 72 -0.65 -11.72 22.17
CA LEU A 72 -1.77 -12.20 22.98
C LEU A 72 -1.89 -13.74 22.94
N HIS A 73 -1.68 -14.36 21.79
CA HIS A 73 -1.89 -15.80 21.59
C HIS A 73 -0.63 -16.65 21.79
N ASP A 74 0.54 -16.12 21.46
CA ASP A 74 1.84 -16.77 21.55
C ASP A 74 2.91 -15.75 22.02
N PRO A 75 2.94 -15.43 23.33
CA PRO A 75 3.90 -14.47 23.87
C PRO A 75 5.35 -14.97 23.83
N GLN A 76 5.57 -16.26 23.55
CA GLN A 76 6.88 -16.87 23.42
C GLN A 76 7.30 -17.06 21.95
N ALA A 77 6.52 -16.50 21.00
CA ALA A 77 6.86 -16.53 19.59
C ALA A 77 8.27 -15.97 19.35
N THR A 78 9.06 -16.72 18.59
CA THR A 78 10.44 -16.38 18.25
C THR A 78 10.72 -16.53 16.77
N LEU A 79 11.64 -15.72 16.28
CA LEU A 79 12.16 -15.76 14.92
C LEU A 79 13.69 -15.78 14.94
N ASP A 80 14.29 -16.79 14.33
CA ASP A 80 15.74 -16.87 14.15
C ASP A 80 16.16 -16.18 12.85
N VAL A 81 17.01 -15.16 12.97
CA VAL A 81 17.59 -14.45 11.82
C VAL A 81 19.11 -14.50 11.92
N LEU A 82 19.75 -15.25 11.01
CA LEU A 82 21.21 -15.47 10.98
C LEU A 82 21.79 -15.98 12.32
N GLY A 83 21.08 -16.90 12.98
CA GLY A 83 21.50 -17.45 14.27
C GLY A 83 21.24 -16.53 15.47
N ASN A 84 20.57 -15.39 15.26
CA ASN A 84 20.09 -14.53 16.34
C ASN A 84 18.59 -14.74 16.55
N THR A 85 18.22 -15.38 17.64
CA THR A 85 16.82 -15.53 18.06
C THR A 85 16.27 -14.19 18.52
N LYS A 86 15.15 -13.77 17.93
CA LYS A 86 14.42 -12.54 18.29
C LYS A 86 13.06 -12.94 18.86
N SER A 87 12.71 -12.40 20.03
CA SER A 87 11.37 -12.58 20.58
C SER A 87 10.36 -11.68 19.85
N ILE A 88 9.07 -12.03 19.91
CA ILE A 88 7.97 -11.18 19.44
C ILE A 88 8.00 -9.79 20.09
N ILE A 89 8.39 -9.71 21.36
CA ILE A 89 8.53 -8.45 22.10
C ILE A 89 9.63 -7.58 21.47
N ASP A 90 10.80 -8.17 21.18
CA ASP A 90 11.91 -7.44 20.56
C ASP A 90 11.56 -6.96 19.15
N ILE A 91 10.88 -7.80 18.36
CA ILE A 91 10.44 -7.44 17.00
C ILE A 91 9.47 -6.27 17.04
N ARG A 92 8.45 -6.35 17.92
CA ARG A 92 7.46 -5.28 18.11
C ARG A 92 8.10 -3.98 18.61
N ASN A 93 8.99 -4.06 19.59
CA ASN A 93 9.68 -2.89 20.13
C ASN A 93 10.58 -2.25 19.07
N LYS A 94 11.28 -3.04 18.27
CA LYS A 94 12.12 -2.53 17.20
C LYS A 94 11.30 -1.87 16.09
N LEU A 95 10.16 -2.44 15.70
CA LEU A 95 9.23 -1.83 14.75
C LEU A 95 8.72 -0.47 15.25
N ASN A 96 8.29 -0.40 16.52
CA ASN A 96 7.84 0.84 17.14
C ASN A 96 8.96 1.88 17.22
N GLN A 97 10.19 1.46 17.52
CA GLN A 97 11.35 2.34 17.52
C GLN A 97 11.61 2.92 16.12
N ASP A 98 11.57 2.07 15.09
CA ASP A 98 11.79 2.52 13.71
C ASP A 98 10.72 3.52 13.26
N LEU A 99 9.45 3.27 13.60
CA LEU A 99 8.34 4.20 13.35
C LEU A 99 8.54 5.54 14.08
N ASN A 100 8.83 5.50 15.38
CA ASN A 100 8.98 6.70 16.20
C ASN A 100 10.17 7.54 15.77
N ASN A 101 11.32 6.91 15.49
CA ASN A 101 12.52 7.60 15.02
C ASN A 101 12.28 8.28 13.66
N THR A 102 11.56 7.62 12.76
CA THR A 102 11.23 8.16 11.45
C THR A 102 10.26 9.33 11.56
N PHE A 103 9.24 9.21 12.40
CA PHE A 103 8.30 10.29 12.66
C PHE A 103 9.01 11.50 13.27
N ALA A 104 9.84 11.29 14.29
CA ALA A 104 10.59 12.37 14.94
C ALA A 104 11.52 13.09 13.97
N ALA A 105 12.28 12.35 13.14
CA ALA A 105 13.16 12.93 12.13
C ALA A 105 12.37 13.70 11.06
N PHE A 106 11.27 13.13 10.57
CA PHE A 106 10.39 13.79 9.60
C PHE A 106 9.81 15.10 10.16
N SER A 107 9.30 15.08 11.40
CA SER A 107 8.76 16.27 12.07
C SER A 107 9.82 17.34 12.35
N ALA A 108 11.06 16.93 12.60
CA ALA A 108 12.19 17.83 12.82
C ALA A 108 12.80 18.37 11.51
N GLY A 109 12.38 17.85 10.35
CA GLY A 109 12.99 18.20 9.06
C GLY A 109 14.44 17.70 8.91
N THR A 110 14.81 16.62 9.61
CA THR A 110 16.15 16.03 9.57
C THR A 110 16.19 14.75 8.73
N ASP A 111 17.39 14.24 8.48
CA ASP A 111 17.59 12.98 7.77
C ASP A 111 16.84 11.82 8.42
N LEU A 112 16.14 11.03 7.59
CA LEU A 112 15.39 9.87 8.04
C LEU A 112 16.35 8.73 8.41
N PRO A 113 16.27 8.18 9.64
CA PRO A 113 17.25 7.20 10.12
C PRO A 113 16.99 5.78 9.62
N VAL A 114 15.77 5.47 9.18
CA VAL A 114 15.35 4.10 8.84
C VAL A 114 15.31 3.92 7.32
N LYS A 115 16.39 3.32 6.79
CA LYS A 115 16.65 3.22 5.34
C LYS A 115 15.51 2.68 4.48
N TYR A 116 14.71 1.75 5.00
CA TYR A 116 13.62 1.14 4.22
C TYR A 116 12.30 1.92 4.27
N PHE A 117 12.25 3.04 5.01
CA PHE A 117 11.18 4.03 4.91
C PHE A 117 11.58 5.24 4.05
N ILE A 118 12.85 5.37 3.65
CA ILE A 118 13.33 6.53 2.91
C ILE A 118 12.91 6.43 1.44
N ASN A 119 12.23 7.46 0.97
CA ASN A 119 12.01 7.66 -0.45
C ASN A 119 13.18 8.45 -1.05
N VAL A 120 13.86 7.87 -2.04
CA VAL A 120 15.04 8.47 -2.68
C VAL A 120 14.72 9.16 -4.00
N ASN A 121 13.52 8.93 -4.55
CA ASN A 121 13.16 9.43 -5.88
C ASN A 121 12.37 10.75 -5.83
N ASP A 122 11.88 11.14 -4.65
CA ASP A 122 10.92 12.23 -4.45
C ASP A 122 9.62 12.04 -5.29
N GLY A 123 8.49 11.89 -4.61
CA GLY A 123 7.18 11.65 -5.23
C GLY A 123 6.62 10.26 -4.94
N TYR A 124 5.42 9.96 -5.41
CA TYR A 124 4.69 8.77 -4.99
C TYR A 124 5.32 7.48 -5.54
N ASP A 125 5.46 6.47 -4.68
CA ASP A 125 6.12 5.18 -4.96
C ASP A 125 5.21 4.16 -5.67
N GLY A 126 3.95 4.53 -5.93
CA GLY A 126 2.99 3.81 -6.76
C GLY A 126 2.45 4.66 -7.90
N ASN A 127 1.39 4.16 -8.55
CA ASN A 127 0.73 4.88 -9.63
C ASN A 127 0.00 6.13 -9.11
N VAL A 128 0.07 7.21 -9.88
CA VAL A 128 -0.67 8.45 -9.62
C VAL A 128 -1.60 8.75 -10.79
N TYR A 129 -2.80 9.22 -10.49
CA TYR A 129 -3.85 9.46 -11.46
C TYR A 129 -4.41 10.87 -11.29
N GLY A 130 -4.71 11.56 -12.40
CA GLY A 130 -5.57 12.74 -12.30
C GLY A 130 -6.98 12.34 -11.87
N MET A 131 -7.56 11.40 -12.62
CA MET A 131 -8.89 10.85 -12.37
C MET A 131 -8.88 9.34 -12.61
N VAL A 132 -9.48 8.57 -11.72
CA VAL A 132 -9.73 7.13 -11.86
C VAL A 132 -11.22 6.88 -11.82
N LEU A 133 -11.73 6.29 -12.90
CA LEU A 133 -13.07 5.73 -12.99
C LEU A 133 -12.92 4.21 -13.10
N ASN A 134 -13.02 3.51 -11.97
CA ASN A 134 -12.90 2.05 -11.92
C ASN A 134 -14.25 1.38 -11.66
N VAL A 135 -14.36 0.09 -11.97
CA VAL A 135 -15.46 -0.75 -11.48
C VAL A 135 -15.45 -0.82 -9.95
N ASN A 136 -16.48 -1.46 -9.37
CA ASN A 136 -16.50 -1.82 -7.95
C ASN A 136 -15.21 -2.57 -7.54
N GLY A 137 -14.54 -2.05 -6.51
CA GLY A 137 -13.30 -2.61 -5.98
C GLY A 137 -12.04 -1.83 -6.35
N PRO A 138 -10.86 -2.37 -5.98
CA PRO A 138 -9.59 -1.67 -6.13
C PRO A 138 -9.15 -1.56 -7.61
N ALA A 139 -8.58 -0.41 -7.97
CA ALA A 139 -8.03 -0.15 -9.31
C ALA A 139 -6.62 -0.77 -9.45
N VAL A 140 -6.57 -2.11 -9.50
CA VAL A 140 -5.32 -2.88 -9.57
C VAL A 140 -5.42 -4.01 -10.60
N GLY A 141 -4.29 -4.32 -11.26
CA GLY A 141 -4.20 -5.42 -12.22
C GLY A 141 -4.26 -4.98 -13.67
N ALA A 142 -4.59 -5.92 -14.55
CA ALA A 142 -4.71 -5.66 -15.98
C ALA A 142 -6.00 -4.89 -16.30
N TYR A 143 -6.03 -4.20 -17.43
CA TYR A 143 -7.25 -3.59 -17.93
C TYR A 143 -8.35 -4.64 -18.13
N LEU A 144 -9.57 -4.27 -17.75
CA LEU A 144 -10.74 -5.12 -17.95
C LEU A 144 -11.05 -5.24 -19.44
N THR A 145 -11.37 -6.46 -19.87
CA THR A 145 -11.90 -6.71 -21.21
C THR A 145 -13.41 -6.50 -21.21
N LYS A 146 -13.99 -6.29 -22.38
CA LYS A 146 -15.46 -6.19 -22.52
C LYS A 146 -16.17 -7.46 -22.01
N ALA A 147 -15.63 -8.64 -22.33
CA ALA A 147 -16.16 -9.91 -21.84
C ALA A 147 -16.15 -9.99 -20.30
N ALA A 148 -15.04 -9.57 -19.65
CA ALA A 148 -14.96 -9.56 -18.20
C ALA A 148 -15.98 -8.59 -17.57
N LEU A 149 -16.23 -7.43 -18.20
CA LEU A 149 -17.26 -6.48 -17.76
C LEU A 149 -18.68 -7.05 -17.91
N ASP A 150 -18.95 -7.77 -19.00
CA ASP A 150 -20.28 -8.33 -19.29
C ASP A 150 -20.65 -9.48 -18.34
N GLU A 151 -19.67 -10.14 -17.73
CA GLU A 151 -19.86 -11.17 -16.70
C GLU A 151 -20.08 -10.58 -15.28
N MET A 152 -19.85 -9.28 -15.09
CA MET A 152 -20.04 -8.63 -13.79
C MET A 152 -21.52 -8.32 -13.52
N ILE A 153 -22.01 -8.74 -12.35
CA ILE A 153 -23.41 -8.49 -11.92
C ILE A 153 -23.66 -6.99 -11.68
N ASP A 154 -22.67 -6.29 -11.12
CA ASP A 154 -22.72 -4.85 -10.88
C ASP A 154 -21.30 -4.28 -11.02
N PRO A 155 -20.85 -3.97 -12.25
CA PRO A 155 -19.53 -3.38 -12.44
C PRO A 155 -19.48 -1.95 -11.84
N GLY A 156 -20.61 -1.26 -11.75
CA GLY A 156 -20.67 0.17 -11.48
C GLY A 156 -19.87 0.99 -12.50
N ASN A 157 -19.63 2.26 -12.16
CA ASN A 157 -19.03 3.26 -13.07
C ASN A 157 -19.78 3.44 -14.39
N THR A 158 -21.12 3.47 -14.29
CA THR A 158 -22.03 3.64 -15.42
C THR A 158 -22.61 5.06 -15.43
N ASP A 159 -22.97 5.53 -16.62
CA ASP A 159 -23.64 6.82 -16.82
C ASP A 159 -22.90 8.02 -16.23
N ILE A 160 -21.60 8.10 -16.52
CA ILE A 160 -20.75 9.21 -16.09
C ILE A 160 -20.59 10.23 -17.23
N TYR A 161 -21.05 11.44 -16.97
CA TYR A 161 -20.86 12.60 -17.84
C TYR A 161 -19.65 13.43 -17.36
N LEU A 162 -18.71 13.67 -18.26
CA LEU A 162 -17.51 14.47 -18.01
C LEU A 162 -17.52 15.69 -18.94
N GLU A 163 -17.32 16.87 -18.37
CA GLU A 163 -17.27 18.13 -19.12
C GLU A 163 -16.21 19.07 -18.54
N ASN A 164 -15.44 19.74 -19.40
CA ASN A 164 -14.44 20.75 -18.99
C ASN A 164 -13.52 20.26 -17.87
N ILE A 165 -12.88 19.11 -18.10
CA ILE A 165 -11.93 18.50 -17.16
C ILE A 165 -10.51 18.84 -17.60
N HIS A 166 -9.76 19.48 -16.72
CA HIS A 166 -8.38 19.90 -16.95
C HIS A 166 -7.45 19.17 -15.98
N ILE A 167 -6.63 18.25 -16.50
CA ILE A 167 -5.64 17.51 -15.72
C ILE A 167 -4.26 17.94 -16.21
N SER A 168 -3.37 18.35 -15.30
CA SER A 168 -2.03 18.83 -15.69
C SER A 168 -0.99 18.59 -14.60
N ASN A 169 0.28 18.44 -15.01
CA ASN A 169 1.44 18.29 -14.13
C ASN A 169 1.29 17.17 -13.08
N ILE A 170 0.87 16.00 -13.54
CA ILE A 170 0.81 14.78 -12.72
C ILE A 170 2.06 13.94 -13.02
N ALA A 171 2.81 13.57 -11.99
CA ALA A 171 4.03 12.79 -12.07
C ALA A 171 4.01 11.65 -11.05
N SER A 172 4.51 10.49 -11.45
CA SER A 172 4.62 9.29 -10.63
C SER A 172 5.99 8.67 -10.85
N HIS A 173 6.58 8.13 -9.79
CA HIS A 173 7.85 7.41 -9.83
C HIS A 173 7.63 6.02 -9.22
N PRO A 174 6.86 5.15 -9.90
CA PRO A 174 6.48 3.86 -9.34
C PRO A 174 7.73 3.02 -9.11
N VAL A 175 7.80 2.39 -7.94
CA VAL A 175 8.92 1.51 -7.57
C VAL A 175 8.49 0.07 -7.79
N GLU A 176 9.15 -0.61 -8.72
CA GLU A 176 8.96 -2.05 -8.91
C GLU A 176 9.59 -2.83 -7.75
N ILE A 177 8.84 -3.77 -7.21
CA ILE A 177 9.27 -4.64 -6.12
C ILE A 177 9.32 -6.07 -6.64
N ILE A 178 10.47 -6.73 -6.50
CA ILE A 178 10.59 -8.16 -6.80
C ILE A 178 9.98 -8.95 -5.63
N GLY A 179 8.88 -9.64 -5.91
CA GLY A 179 8.23 -10.56 -4.97
C GLY A 179 8.79 -11.97 -5.05
N ILE A 180 8.77 -12.68 -3.92
CA ILE A 180 9.03 -14.13 -3.90
C ILE A 180 7.76 -14.85 -4.30
N LYS A 181 7.87 -15.76 -5.27
CA LYS A 181 6.72 -16.57 -5.68
C LYS A 181 6.28 -17.50 -4.53
N ASN A 182 5.02 -17.43 -4.14
CA ASN A 182 4.33 -18.47 -3.37
C ASN A 182 3.70 -19.48 -4.36
N PRO A 183 4.28 -20.69 -4.51
CA PRO A 183 3.77 -21.71 -5.45
C PRO A 183 2.41 -22.28 -5.06
N SER A 184 2.02 -22.16 -3.78
CA SER A 184 0.77 -22.67 -3.23
C SER A 184 -0.31 -21.58 -3.09
N GLY A 185 -0.05 -20.35 -3.56
CA GLY A 185 -0.99 -19.24 -3.45
C GLY A 185 -2.15 -19.32 -4.43
N ASP A 186 -3.37 -19.17 -3.93
CA ASP A 186 -4.60 -19.12 -4.74
C ASP A 186 -4.67 -17.84 -5.59
N GLU A 187 -5.23 -17.96 -6.80
CA GLU A 187 -5.30 -16.86 -7.77
C GLU A 187 -6.21 -15.68 -7.36
N GLY A 188 -7.07 -15.87 -6.36
CA GLY A 188 -8.08 -14.90 -5.94
C GLY A 188 -7.64 -13.86 -4.89
N SER A 189 -6.40 -13.91 -4.38
CA SER A 189 -5.94 -13.03 -3.29
C SER A 189 -5.04 -11.88 -3.76
N TYR A 190 -5.11 -10.74 -3.07
CA TYR A 190 -4.24 -9.57 -3.34
C TYR A 190 -2.77 -9.96 -3.10
N GLY A 191 -1.92 -9.80 -4.13
CA GLY A 191 -0.55 -10.34 -4.12
C GLY A 191 -0.39 -11.70 -4.83
N LYS A 192 -1.50 -12.35 -5.24
CA LYS A 192 -1.52 -13.59 -6.04
C LYS A 192 -0.59 -14.69 -5.47
N LYS A 193 0.27 -15.19 -6.36
CA LYS A 193 1.36 -16.15 -6.17
C LYS A 193 2.61 -15.48 -5.61
N MET A 194 2.51 -14.40 -4.85
CA MET A 194 3.65 -13.78 -4.18
C MET A 194 3.48 -13.87 -2.66
N GLN A 195 4.60 -13.98 -1.94
CA GLN A 195 4.58 -13.95 -0.49
C GLN A 195 4.23 -12.54 -0.01
N ALA A 196 3.06 -12.42 0.63
CA ALA A 196 2.51 -11.18 1.13
C ALA A 196 2.38 -11.20 2.65
N GLY A 197 2.52 -10.03 3.26
CA GLY A 197 2.23 -9.78 4.66
C GLY A 197 0.73 -9.64 4.95
N PRO A 198 0.37 -9.37 6.21
CA PRO A 198 -1.02 -9.41 6.68
C PRO A 198 -1.92 -8.31 6.11
N ILE A 199 -1.36 -7.27 5.50
CA ILE A 199 -2.08 -6.13 4.94
C ILE A 199 -1.94 -6.03 3.41
N GLY A 200 -1.46 -7.09 2.76
CA GLY A 200 -1.35 -7.21 1.31
C GLY A 200 -0.05 -6.67 0.72
N ASP A 201 0.87 -6.26 1.57
CA ASP A 201 2.20 -5.82 1.22
C ASP A 201 3.12 -6.98 0.82
N ILE A 202 3.91 -6.83 -0.23
CA ILE A 202 4.83 -7.88 -0.68
C ILE A 202 6.04 -7.95 0.25
N LEU A 203 6.40 -9.16 0.68
CA LEU A 203 7.62 -9.40 1.45
C LEU A 203 8.86 -9.05 0.60
N GLN A 204 9.56 -7.98 0.97
CA GLN A 204 10.75 -7.53 0.26
C GLN A 204 12.00 -8.22 0.83
N ILE A 205 12.69 -9.00 0.01
CA ILE A 205 13.93 -9.69 0.41
C ILE A 205 15.18 -9.26 -0.36
N ILE A 206 15.06 -8.53 -1.48
CA ILE A 206 16.21 -8.27 -2.36
C ILE A 206 16.84 -6.88 -2.18
N GLN A 207 18.12 -6.80 -2.55
CA GLN A 207 19.02 -5.63 -2.64
C GLN A 207 19.27 -4.79 -1.37
N LYS A 208 18.32 -4.67 -0.42
CA LYS A 208 18.49 -3.87 0.81
C LYS A 208 18.64 -4.69 2.09
N PHE A 209 18.26 -5.97 2.08
CA PHE A 209 18.15 -6.82 3.28
C PHE A 209 18.82 -8.18 3.14
N VAL A 210 19.84 -8.28 2.30
CA VAL A 210 20.77 -9.40 2.24
C VAL A 210 22.17 -8.94 2.59
N ASN A 211 22.95 -9.77 3.29
CA ASN A 211 24.36 -9.51 3.52
C ASN A 211 25.19 -9.79 2.23
N PRO A 212 26.49 -9.48 2.21
CA PRO A 212 27.36 -9.74 1.05
C PRO A 212 27.44 -11.22 0.62
N HIS A 213 26.97 -12.15 1.46
CA HIS A 213 26.89 -13.58 1.17
C HIS A 213 25.49 -14.04 0.70
N GLY A 214 24.60 -13.09 0.37
CA GLY A 214 23.24 -13.38 -0.10
C GLY A 214 22.30 -13.90 1.00
N LYS A 215 22.67 -13.81 2.28
CA LYS A 215 21.80 -14.24 3.39
C LYS A 215 20.91 -13.10 3.86
N TYR A 216 19.64 -13.39 4.09
CA TYR A 216 18.66 -12.45 4.62
C TYR A 216 19.07 -11.92 6.01
N ILE A 217 19.16 -10.59 6.14
CA ILE A 217 19.41 -9.87 7.41
C ILE A 217 18.12 -9.32 8.03
N GLY A 218 17.11 -9.06 7.19
CA GLY A 218 15.81 -8.53 7.58
C GLY A 218 15.78 -7.09 8.06
N THR A 219 14.56 -6.63 8.30
CA THR A 219 14.19 -5.34 8.88
C THR A 219 13.19 -5.58 10.00
N SER A 220 12.83 -4.56 10.77
CA SER A 220 11.74 -4.73 11.74
C SER A 220 10.40 -4.98 11.06
N LEU A 221 10.14 -4.39 9.88
CA LEU A 221 8.95 -4.66 9.08
C LEU A 221 8.93 -6.12 8.60
N SER A 222 9.98 -6.58 7.93
CA SER A 222 10.01 -7.93 7.36
C SER A 222 10.08 -9.02 8.43
N ASN A 223 10.77 -8.78 9.56
CA ASN A 223 10.71 -9.69 10.70
C ASN A 223 9.30 -9.74 11.32
N SER A 224 8.57 -8.62 11.31
CA SER A 224 7.17 -8.57 11.76
C SER A 224 6.27 -9.40 10.83
N GLN A 225 6.42 -9.26 9.51
CA GLN A 225 5.68 -10.05 8.53
C GLN A 225 5.93 -11.56 8.73
N ILE A 226 7.20 -11.96 8.90
CA ILE A 226 7.57 -13.37 9.04
C ILE A 226 7.09 -13.97 10.36
N ILE A 227 7.22 -13.26 11.49
CA ILE A 227 6.77 -13.82 12.78
C ILE A 227 5.25 -13.96 12.84
N ILE A 228 4.50 -13.04 12.22
CA ILE A 228 3.05 -13.17 12.06
C ILE A 228 2.72 -14.40 11.22
N SER A 229 3.44 -14.61 10.11
CA SER A 229 3.22 -15.79 9.29
C SER A 229 3.49 -17.11 10.03
N LYS A 230 4.58 -17.14 10.82
CA LYS A 230 4.97 -18.31 11.62
C LYS A 230 4.01 -18.61 12.78
N SER A 231 3.34 -17.59 13.33
CA SER A 231 2.44 -17.74 14.48
C SER A 231 1.20 -18.59 14.16
N SER A 232 0.44 -19.05 15.15
CA SER A 232 -0.80 -19.81 14.92
C SER A 232 -2.08 -18.99 15.10
N ILE A 233 -2.02 -17.66 14.90
CA ILE A 233 -3.19 -16.80 15.13
C ILE A 233 -4.32 -17.08 14.11
N PRO A 234 -5.60 -16.99 14.53
CA PRO A 234 -6.75 -17.37 13.69
C PRO A 234 -7.02 -16.41 12.53
N ASN A 235 -6.57 -15.15 12.62
CA ASN A 235 -6.71 -14.17 11.54
C ASN A 235 -5.36 -13.47 11.28
N LYS A 236 -4.67 -13.91 10.23
CA LYS A 236 -3.40 -13.32 9.77
C LYS A 236 -3.59 -12.31 8.64
N GLY A 237 -4.81 -11.81 8.44
CA GLY A 237 -5.13 -10.96 7.30
C GLY A 237 -4.83 -11.67 5.98
N THR A 238 -4.11 -11.01 5.06
CA THR A 238 -3.76 -11.58 3.75
C THR A 238 -2.41 -12.30 3.73
N THR A 239 -1.87 -12.68 4.88
CA THR A 239 -0.53 -13.28 4.96
C THR A 239 -0.43 -14.57 4.14
N SER A 240 0.60 -14.68 3.31
CA SER A 240 0.88 -15.84 2.44
C SER A 240 2.36 -16.24 2.43
N ILE A 241 3.12 -15.81 3.43
CA ILE A 241 4.56 -16.11 3.59
C ILE A 241 4.72 -17.55 4.06
N THR A 242 5.50 -18.36 3.32
CA THR A 242 5.77 -19.77 3.62
C THR A 242 7.26 -20.06 3.68
#